data_AF-G7M2M8-F1
#
_entry.id   AF-G7M2M8-F1
#
_cell.length_a   1.000
_cell.length_b   1.000
_cell.length_c   1.000
_cell.angle_alpha   90.00
_cell.angle_beta   90.00
_cell.angle_gamma   90.00
#
_symmetry.space_group_name_H-M   'P 1'
#
loop_
_entity.id
_entity.type
_entity.pdbx_description
1 polymer ?
#
loop_
_entity_poly.entity_id
_entity_poly.type
_entity_poly.pdbx_seq_one_letter_code
_entity_poly.pdbx_strand_id
1 'polypeptide(L)'
;MTDVPVFLITGFLECGKTTFIKEIFNDPDFAQGEKITLIVCESGIEECERDFLKENNITLVNINSQEDLTDSFLKECNKNTKPNKVLIEYNGMWQFDVIEKINFPEEWEFAQIITPIDASTFESYMGNMKSLLIEQFKNSDLIIFNRCNEKTDKLKFRNSIKAVNARANIIFELENGEIDDSPLELPFDINSKVIEFKDYDFGVWYLDVTESPEKYEGKNIKIKGIALSHPKYPKNVFAFGRNAMTCCEDDISFLGLLCQSNKTVNFKEKEWVEIEGVIHKKFISQEQREIPFIAIKDYKVINKIDDELVYF
;
A
#
# COMPACT_ATOMS: atom_id res chain seq x y z
N MET A 1 -26.35 4.70 17.94
CA MET A 1 -26.03 5.98 17.31
C MET A 1 -25.51 5.62 15.93
N THR A 2 -25.88 6.36 14.88
CA THR A 2 -25.23 6.20 13.59
C THR A 2 -23.94 6.99 13.65
N ASP A 3 -22.83 6.28 13.60
CA ASP A 3 -21.50 6.87 13.63
C ASP A 3 -21.27 7.66 12.33
N VAL A 4 -20.71 8.85 12.44
CA VAL A 4 -20.41 9.77 11.35
C VAL A 4 -19.07 9.36 10.73
N PRO A 5 -19.02 8.81 9.50
CA PRO A 5 -17.77 8.41 8.89
C PRO A 5 -16.88 9.62 8.57
N VAL A 6 -15.60 9.47 8.91
CA VAL A 6 -14.53 10.43 8.64
C VAL A 6 -13.61 9.85 7.58
N PHE A 7 -13.48 10.57 6.47
CA PHE A 7 -12.55 10.26 5.39
C PHE A 7 -11.40 11.25 5.42
N LEU A 8 -10.17 10.74 5.43
CA LEU A 8 -8.96 11.55 5.36
C LEU A 8 -8.39 11.50 3.95
N ILE A 9 -8.36 12.64 3.26
CA ILE A 9 -7.70 12.79 1.98
C ILE A 9 -6.32 13.38 2.24
N THR A 10 -5.29 12.54 2.10
CA THR A 10 -3.89 12.99 2.21
C THR A 10 -3.24 12.93 0.83
N GLY A 11 -1.98 13.32 0.73
CA GLY A 11 -1.26 13.27 -0.54
C GLY A 11 -0.18 14.32 -0.61
N PHE A 12 0.87 13.95 -1.35
CA PHE A 12 2.05 14.79 -1.49
C PHE A 12 1.79 15.97 -2.45
N LEU A 13 2.80 16.80 -2.67
CA LEU A 13 2.67 18.03 -3.45
C LEU A 13 2.08 17.79 -4.85
N GLU A 14 1.13 18.64 -5.24
CA GLU A 14 0.50 18.66 -6.58
C GLU A 14 -0.13 17.34 -7.05
N CYS A 15 -0.40 16.39 -6.14
CA CYS A 15 -0.96 15.07 -6.47
C CYS A 15 -2.45 15.09 -6.89
N GLY A 16 -3.11 16.26 -6.87
CA GLY A 16 -4.50 16.39 -7.31
C GLY A 16 -5.59 16.22 -6.25
N LYS A 17 -5.27 16.32 -4.94
CA LYS A 17 -6.25 16.22 -3.83
C LYS A 17 -7.51 17.06 -4.05
N THR A 18 -7.34 18.34 -4.36
CA THR A 18 -8.45 19.29 -4.60
C THR A 18 -9.34 18.84 -5.76
N THR A 19 -8.78 18.31 -6.84
CA THR A 19 -9.55 17.79 -7.99
C THR A 19 -10.32 16.54 -7.58
N PHE A 20 -9.64 15.60 -6.92
CA PHE A 20 -10.23 14.36 -6.42
C PHE A 20 -11.42 14.62 -5.46
N ILE A 21 -11.28 15.60 -4.56
CA ILE A 21 -12.35 15.99 -3.65
C ILE A 21 -13.57 16.54 -4.41
N LYS A 22 -13.35 17.33 -5.47
CA LYS A 22 -14.44 17.83 -6.33
C LYS A 22 -15.13 16.69 -7.07
N GLU A 23 -14.38 15.70 -7.55
CA GLU A 23 -14.92 14.51 -8.21
C GLU A 23 -15.76 13.66 -7.25
N ILE A 24 -15.28 13.42 -6.03
CA ILE A 24 -16.04 12.75 -4.96
C ILE A 24 -17.38 13.43 -4.71
N PHE A 25 -17.42 14.76 -4.64
CA PHE A 25 -18.67 15.46 -4.38
C PHE A 25 -19.64 15.46 -5.56
N ASN A 26 -19.15 15.23 -6.78
CA ASN A 26 -20.01 15.02 -7.94
C ASN A 26 -20.55 13.59 -8.04
N ASP A 27 -20.04 12.65 -7.23
CA ASP A 27 -20.56 11.30 -7.14
C ASP A 27 -21.86 11.29 -6.29
N PRO A 28 -23.02 10.98 -6.90
CA PRO A 28 -24.28 10.90 -6.17
C PRO A 28 -24.26 9.89 -5.02
N ASP A 29 -23.53 8.78 -5.16
CA ASP A 29 -23.45 7.75 -4.11
C ASP A 29 -22.73 8.27 -2.86
N PHE A 30 -21.80 9.22 -3.04
CA PHE A 30 -21.10 9.85 -1.93
C PHE A 30 -21.86 11.03 -1.34
N ALA A 31 -22.39 11.93 -2.18
CA ALA A 31 -22.88 13.24 -1.71
C ALA A 31 -24.39 13.38 -1.62
N GLN A 32 -25.17 12.59 -2.38
CA GLN A 32 -26.61 12.85 -2.50
C GLN A 32 -27.35 12.63 -1.18
N GLY A 33 -28.04 13.67 -0.71
CA GLY A 33 -28.83 13.62 0.52
C GLY A 33 -27.99 13.68 1.80
N GLU A 34 -26.67 13.83 1.69
CA GLU A 34 -25.75 13.90 2.81
C GLU A 34 -25.52 15.32 3.27
N LYS A 35 -25.14 15.46 4.53
CA LYS A 35 -24.67 16.73 5.09
C LYS A 35 -23.18 16.60 5.38
N ILE A 36 -22.36 17.18 4.52
CA ILE A 36 -20.93 16.96 4.55
C ILE A 36 -20.23 18.14 5.24
N THR A 37 -19.33 17.86 6.16
CA THR A 37 -18.36 18.84 6.62
C THR A 37 -17.02 18.57 5.95
N LEU A 38 -16.51 19.56 5.22
CA LEU A 38 -15.19 19.52 4.60
C LEU A 38 -14.23 20.38 5.42
N ILE A 39 -13.25 19.74 6.05
CA ILE A 39 -12.19 20.39 6.81
C ILE A 39 -10.95 20.49 5.91
N VAL A 40 -10.43 21.70 5.71
CA VAL A 40 -9.31 21.96 4.79
C VAL A 40 -8.12 22.48 5.56
N CYS A 41 -6.99 21.77 5.47
CA CYS A 41 -5.73 22.11 6.14
C CYS A 41 -4.68 22.74 5.21
N GLU A 42 -5.02 22.97 3.95
CA GLU A 42 -4.11 23.50 2.93
C GLU A 42 -4.78 24.61 2.11
N SER A 43 -4.00 25.60 1.67
CA SER A 43 -4.48 26.66 0.79
C SER A 43 -4.72 26.10 -0.63
N GLY A 44 -5.95 25.72 -0.96
CA GLY A 44 -6.27 25.21 -2.30
C GLY A 44 -7.76 25.03 -2.58
N ILE A 45 -8.54 24.57 -1.60
CA ILE A 45 -10.01 24.44 -1.72
C ILE A 45 -10.75 25.77 -1.48
N GLU A 46 -10.07 26.84 -1.05
CA GLU A 46 -10.70 28.16 -0.86
C GLU A 46 -11.31 28.74 -2.15
N GLU A 47 -10.95 28.21 -3.31
CA GLU A 47 -11.50 28.56 -4.62
C GLU A 47 -12.72 27.71 -5.05
N CYS A 48 -13.18 26.75 -4.24
CA CYS A 48 -14.45 26.08 -4.53
C CYS A 48 -15.58 27.11 -4.55
N GLU A 49 -16.26 27.21 -5.69
CA GLU A 49 -17.35 28.17 -5.87
C GLU A 49 -18.41 27.94 -4.79
N ARG A 50 -18.84 29.02 -4.11
CA ARG A 50 -19.85 28.94 -3.04
C ARG A 50 -21.13 28.24 -3.51
N ASP A 51 -21.40 28.27 -4.80
CA ASP A 51 -22.55 27.62 -5.41
C ASP A 51 -22.37 26.09 -5.46
N PHE A 52 -21.19 25.60 -5.84
CA PHE A 52 -20.85 24.16 -5.79
C PHE A 52 -21.00 23.57 -4.38
N LEU A 53 -20.53 24.28 -3.34
CA LEU A 53 -20.64 23.81 -1.96
C LEU A 53 -22.11 23.77 -1.50
N LYS A 54 -22.92 24.75 -1.90
CA LYS A 54 -24.35 24.79 -1.56
C LYS A 54 -25.15 23.71 -2.28
N GLU A 55 -24.89 23.50 -3.56
CA GLU A 55 -25.55 22.47 -4.38
C GLU A 55 -25.36 21.07 -3.79
N ASN A 56 -24.18 20.80 -3.22
CA ASN A 56 -23.82 19.51 -2.62
C ASN A 56 -24.02 19.46 -1.09
N ASN A 57 -24.64 20.46 -0.47
CA ASN A 57 -24.88 20.54 0.99
C ASN A 57 -23.59 20.36 1.83
N ILE A 58 -22.50 21.00 1.39
CA ILE A 58 -21.18 20.95 2.00
C ILE A 58 -20.94 22.19 2.87
N THR A 59 -20.52 21.99 4.11
CA THR A 59 -20.03 23.05 5.00
C THR A 59 -18.50 23.03 5.01
N LEU A 60 -17.90 24.08 4.47
CA LEU A 60 -16.44 24.26 4.45
C LEU A 60 -15.95 24.84 5.78
N VAL A 61 -14.89 24.25 6.31
CA VAL A 61 -14.19 24.68 7.54
C VAL A 61 -12.69 24.71 7.26
N ASN A 62 -12.07 25.89 7.38
CA ASN A 62 -10.65 26.05 7.12
C ASN A 62 -9.83 25.99 8.41
N ILE A 63 -8.66 25.37 8.32
CA ILE A 63 -7.63 25.28 9.35
C ILE A 63 -6.38 25.97 8.80
N ASN A 64 -5.91 27.00 9.50
CA ASN A 64 -4.80 27.82 8.99
C ASN A 64 -3.43 27.27 9.41
N SER A 65 -3.35 26.58 10.54
CA SER A 65 -2.10 25.98 11.02
C SER A 65 -2.34 24.63 11.69
N GLN A 66 -1.26 23.87 11.87
CA GLN A 66 -1.30 22.54 12.47
C GLN A 66 -1.86 22.58 13.89
N GLU A 67 -1.60 23.65 14.64
CA GLU A 67 -2.03 23.84 16.02
C GLU A 67 -3.54 24.09 16.16
N ASP A 68 -4.21 24.51 15.08
CA ASP A 68 -5.66 24.77 15.09
C ASP A 68 -6.46 23.45 15.02
N LEU A 69 -5.87 22.38 14.45
CA LEU A 69 -6.49 21.06 14.36
C LEU A 69 -6.41 20.34 15.72
N THR A 70 -7.44 20.53 16.55
CA THR A 70 -7.49 20.02 17.93
C THR A 70 -8.79 19.26 18.23
N ASP A 71 -8.79 18.43 19.26
CA ASP A 71 -9.99 17.74 19.78
C ASP A 71 -11.14 18.72 20.05
N SER A 72 -10.84 19.87 20.67
CA SER A 72 -11.83 20.92 20.97
C SER A 72 -12.42 21.52 19.70
N PHE A 73 -11.59 21.77 18.70
CA PHE A 73 -12.01 22.30 17.41
C PHE A 73 -12.95 21.32 16.70
N LEU A 74 -12.60 20.03 16.65
CA LEU A 74 -13.45 19.02 16.00
C LEU A 74 -14.79 18.84 16.73
N LYS A 75 -14.80 18.90 18.07
CA LYS A 75 -16.04 18.87 18.86
C LYS A 75 -16.94 20.09 18.59
N GLU A 76 -16.35 21.28 18.49
CA GLU A 76 -17.10 22.48 18.13
C GLU A 76 -17.62 22.40 16.69
N CYS A 77 -16.79 21.92 15.76
CA CYS A 77 -17.15 21.67 14.37
C CYS A 77 -18.36 20.74 14.29
N ASN A 78 -18.30 19.57 14.93
CA ASN A 78 -19.41 18.61 14.98
C ASN A 78 -20.71 19.23 15.52
N LYS A 79 -20.62 20.03 16.59
CA LYS A 79 -21.79 20.69 17.20
C LYS A 79 -22.43 21.73 16.28
N ASN A 80 -21.61 22.49 15.56
CA ASN A 80 -22.04 23.60 14.72
C ASN A 80 -22.54 23.11 13.35
N THR A 81 -21.84 22.17 12.73
CA THR A 81 -22.16 21.68 11.40
C THR A 81 -23.08 20.47 11.42
N LYS A 82 -23.10 19.66 12.49
CA LYS A 82 -23.91 18.43 12.61
C LYS A 82 -23.86 17.57 11.34
N PRO A 83 -22.67 17.10 10.93
CA PRO A 83 -22.50 16.36 9.69
C PRO A 83 -23.06 14.94 9.79
N ASN A 84 -23.39 14.38 8.63
CA ASN A 84 -23.58 12.95 8.42
C ASN A 84 -22.33 12.29 7.84
N LYS A 85 -21.43 13.07 7.22
CA LYS A 85 -20.11 12.64 6.72
C LYS A 85 -19.09 13.75 6.94
N VAL A 86 -17.85 13.38 7.22
CA VAL A 86 -16.73 14.32 7.34
C VAL A 86 -15.64 13.96 6.33
N LEU A 87 -15.19 14.95 5.59
CA LEU A 87 -14.01 14.85 4.72
C LEU A 87 -12.94 15.79 5.27
N ILE A 88 -11.71 15.32 5.41
CA ILE A 88 -10.57 16.13 5.83
C ILE A 88 -9.55 16.15 4.69
N GLU A 89 -9.34 17.31 4.06
CA GLU A 89 -8.19 17.54 3.19
C GLU A 89 -6.98 17.84 4.06
N TYR A 90 -6.13 16.83 4.22
CA TYR A 90 -4.94 16.91 5.06
C TYR A 90 -3.80 17.62 4.34
N ASN A 91 -3.02 18.38 5.10
CA ASN A 91 -1.86 19.05 4.55
C ASN A 91 -0.76 18.01 4.28
N GLY A 92 -0.30 17.91 3.04
CA GLY A 92 0.70 16.92 2.62
C GLY A 92 2.08 17.10 3.25
N MET A 93 2.32 18.22 3.95
CA MET A 93 3.58 18.52 4.63
C MET A 93 3.54 18.22 6.14
N TRP A 94 2.37 17.93 6.70
CA TRP A 94 2.25 17.60 8.12
C TRP A 94 2.53 16.12 8.34
N GLN A 95 3.13 15.79 9.48
CA GLN A 95 3.34 14.40 9.88
C GLN A 95 2.01 13.74 10.23
N PHE A 96 1.89 12.43 10.02
CA PHE A 96 0.63 11.74 10.26
C PHE A 96 0.27 11.64 11.77
N ASP A 97 1.27 11.81 12.64
CA ASP A 97 1.12 11.73 14.09
C ASP A 97 0.16 12.78 14.68
N VAL A 98 -0.09 13.89 13.96
CA VAL A 98 -1.10 14.89 14.34
C VAL A 98 -2.47 14.25 14.37
N ILE A 99 -2.85 13.51 13.31
CA ILE A 99 -4.13 12.80 13.22
C ILE A 99 -4.18 11.66 14.25
N GLU A 100 -3.09 10.91 14.43
CA GLU A 100 -3.04 9.79 15.39
C GLU A 100 -3.24 10.23 16.84
N LYS A 101 -2.84 11.46 17.19
CA LYS A 101 -2.95 12.00 18.55
C LYS A 101 -4.28 12.67 18.85
N ILE A 102 -5.07 12.97 17.81
CA ILE A 102 -6.35 13.65 17.96
C ILE A 102 -7.43 12.67 18.41
N ASN A 103 -8.18 13.06 19.45
CA ASN A 103 -9.40 12.35 19.82
C ASN A 103 -10.56 12.97 19.04
N PHE A 104 -10.99 12.26 18.01
CA PHE A 104 -12.21 12.59 17.27
C PHE A 104 -13.44 12.62 18.21
N PRO A 105 -14.50 13.38 17.86
CA PRO A 105 -15.78 13.34 18.55
C PRO A 105 -16.28 11.89 18.72
N GLU A 106 -16.98 11.60 19.82
CA GLU A 106 -17.46 10.23 20.11
C GLU A 106 -18.41 9.70 19.04
N GLU A 107 -19.10 10.59 18.33
CA GLU A 107 -20.00 10.26 17.23
C GLU A 107 -19.28 10.00 15.91
N TRP A 108 -17.97 10.25 15.81
CA TRP A 108 -17.21 10.11 14.57
C TRP A 108 -16.48 8.77 14.54
N GLU A 109 -16.53 8.09 13.39
CA GLU A 109 -15.80 6.85 13.12
C GLU A 109 -14.83 7.08 11.96
N PHE A 110 -13.55 6.80 12.18
CA PHE A 110 -12.54 6.96 11.15
C PHE A 110 -12.68 5.86 10.09
N ALA A 111 -13.17 6.22 8.92
CA ALA A 111 -13.67 5.28 7.92
C ALA A 111 -12.60 4.84 6.92
N GLN A 112 -11.85 5.80 6.34
CA GLN A 112 -10.87 5.50 5.30
C GLN A 112 -9.85 6.62 5.10
N ILE A 113 -8.61 6.25 4.81
CA ILE A 113 -7.55 7.15 4.32
C ILE A 113 -7.37 6.93 2.81
N ILE A 114 -7.50 8.01 2.05
CA ILE A 114 -7.36 8.01 0.60
C ILE A 114 -6.19 8.92 0.21
N THR A 115 -5.28 8.40 -0.62
CA THR A 115 -4.09 9.13 -1.06
C THR A 115 -4.00 9.14 -2.59
N PRO A 116 -4.41 10.23 -3.25
CA PRO A 116 -4.03 10.49 -4.63
C PRO A 116 -2.51 10.67 -4.75
N ILE A 117 -1.93 10.11 -5.81
CA ILE A 117 -0.51 10.24 -6.16
C ILE A 117 -0.45 10.50 -7.67
N ASP A 118 0.31 11.52 -8.07
CA ASP A 118 0.58 11.77 -9.49
C ASP A 118 1.62 10.76 -9.99
N ALA A 119 1.21 9.90 -10.92
CA ALA A 119 2.06 8.87 -11.53
C ALA A 119 3.29 9.45 -12.25
N SER A 120 3.18 10.67 -12.80
CA SER A 120 4.26 11.32 -13.56
C SER A 120 5.42 11.80 -12.67
N THR A 121 5.17 12.05 -11.38
CA THR A 121 6.16 12.55 -10.43
C THR A 121 6.59 11.52 -9.39
N PHE A 122 5.87 10.40 -9.28
CA PHE A 122 6.08 9.37 -8.26
C PHE A 122 7.54 8.88 -8.17
N GLU A 123 8.16 8.50 -9.30
CA GLU A 123 9.54 8.01 -9.27
C GLU A 123 10.53 9.07 -8.81
N SER A 124 10.35 10.31 -9.26
CA SER A 124 11.19 11.44 -8.86
C SER A 124 11.09 11.69 -7.36
N TYR A 125 9.89 11.63 -6.80
CA TYR A 125 9.66 11.78 -5.37
C TYR A 125 10.17 10.59 -4.57
N MET A 126 10.01 9.35 -5.05
CA MET A 126 10.63 8.18 -4.43
C MET A 126 12.17 8.24 -4.45
N GLY A 127 12.78 8.86 -5.46
CA GLY A 127 14.24 9.01 -5.55
C GLY A 127 14.80 10.14 -4.68
N ASN A 128 14.08 11.26 -4.56
CA ASN A 128 14.61 12.48 -3.94
C ASN A 128 13.99 12.82 -2.58
N MET A 129 12.75 12.40 -2.34
CA MET A 129 11.92 12.77 -1.18
C MET A 129 11.19 11.55 -0.60
N LYS A 130 11.85 10.37 -0.64
CA LYS A 130 11.27 9.06 -0.28
C LYS A 130 10.52 9.07 1.05
N SER A 131 11.16 9.58 2.10
CA SER A 131 10.59 9.60 3.46
C SER A 131 9.29 10.41 3.54
N LEU A 132 9.25 11.59 2.90
CA LEU A 132 8.05 12.43 2.89
C LEU A 132 6.90 11.79 2.11
N LEU A 133 7.21 11.18 0.96
CA LEU A 133 6.19 10.51 0.15
C LEU A 133 5.65 9.25 0.85
N ILE A 134 6.51 8.44 1.46
CA ILE A 134 6.13 7.24 2.23
C ILE A 134 5.17 7.60 3.38
N GLU A 135 5.42 8.71 4.07
CA GLU A 135 4.53 9.20 5.15
C GLU A 135 3.08 9.38 4.68
N GLN A 136 2.88 9.74 3.40
CA GLN A 136 1.55 9.99 2.83
C GLN A 136 0.76 8.72 2.52
N PHE A 137 1.42 7.57 2.37
CA PHE A 137 0.75 6.34 1.94
C PHE A 137 0.95 5.13 2.87
N LYS A 138 1.87 5.21 3.85
CA LYS A 138 2.16 4.11 4.78
C LYS A 138 0.94 3.61 5.55
N ASN A 139 -0.01 4.51 5.82
CA ASN A 139 -1.23 4.24 6.59
C ASN A 139 -2.48 4.25 5.70
N SER A 140 -2.35 4.44 4.38
CA SER A 140 -3.51 4.62 3.50
C SER A 140 -4.25 3.33 3.21
N ASP A 141 -5.57 3.40 3.17
CA ASP A 141 -6.43 2.28 2.80
C ASP A 141 -6.61 2.20 1.29
N LEU A 142 -6.70 3.35 0.63
CA LEU A 142 -6.82 3.47 -0.82
C LEU A 142 -5.79 4.46 -1.36
N ILE A 143 -5.05 4.05 -2.38
CA ILE A 143 -4.09 4.86 -3.10
C ILE A 143 -4.53 4.92 -4.56
N ILE A 144 -4.59 6.13 -5.11
CA ILE A 144 -5.01 6.37 -6.50
C ILE A 144 -3.83 6.98 -7.23
N PHE A 145 -3.20 6.21 -8.10
CA PHE A 145 -2.23 6.74 -9.05
C PHE A 145 -2.99 7.39 -10.21
N ASN A 146 -3.09 8.72 -10.21
CA ASN A 146 -3.72 9.46 -11.30
C ASN A 146 -2.71 9.86 -12.38
N ARG A 147 -3.24 10.32 -13.52
CA ARG A 147 -2.44 10.74 -14.69
C ARG A 147 -1.55 9.63 -15.23
N CYS A 148 -2.01 8.38 -15.15
CA CYS A 148 -1.33 7.25 -15.77
C CYS A 148 -1.43 7.33 -17.29
N ASN A 149 -0.39 6.82 -17.95
CA ASN A 149 -0.36 6.64 -19.40
C ASN A 149 0.38 5.36 -19.77
N GLU A 150 0.55 5.09 -21.06
CA GLU A 150 1.19 3.88 -21.58
C GLU A 150 2.63 3.67 -21.09
N LYS A 151 3.30 4.71 -20.57
CA LYS A 151 4.67 4.63 -20.03
C LYS A 151 4.70 4.39 -18.53
N THR A 152 3.56 4.40 -17.84
CA THR A 152 3.48 4.20 -16.41
C THR A 152 3.82 2.75 -16.06
N ASP A 153 4.89 2.55 -15.30
CA ASP A 153 5.27 1.23 -14.78
C ASP A 153 4.42 0.88 -13.55
N LYS A 154 3.18 0.44 -13.83
CA LYS A 154 2.19 0.11 -12.79
C LYS A 154 2.68 -0.95 -11.82
N LEU A 155 3.41 -1.95 -12.33
CA LEU A 155 3.91 -3.04 -11.48
C LEU A 155 4.96 -2.52 -10.51
N LYS A 156 5.91 -1.71 -10.98
CA LYS A 156 6.90 -1.07 -10.12
C LYS A 156 6.21 -0.20 -9.07
N PHE A 157 5.28 0.67 -9.47
CA PHE A 157 4.60 1.59 -8.55
C PHE A 157 3.81 0.83 -7.49
N ARG A 158 3.05 -0.18 -7.91
CA ARG A 158 2.34 -1.09 -7.00
C ARG A 158 3.30 -1.71 -5.99
N ASN A 159 4.43 -2.24 -6.46
CA ASN A 159 5.38 -2.94 -5.60
C ASN A 159 6.07 -1.98 -4.61
N SER A 160 6.39 -0.75 -5.02
CA SER A 160 6.90 0.30 -4.13
C SER A 160 5.91 0.61 -2.99
N ILE A 161 4.61 0.69 -3.29
CA ILE A 161 3.57 0.85 -2.27
C ILE A 161 3.48 -0.39 -1.38
N LYS A 162 3.33 -1.59 -1.98
CA LYS A 162 3.07 -2.84 -1.25
C LYS A 162 4.22 -3.29 -0.37
N ALA A 163 5.44 -2.89 -0.71
CA ALA A 163 6.62 -3.09 0.13
C ALA A 163 6.52 -2.37 1.48
N VAL A 164 5.81 -1.24 1.55
CA VAL A 164 5.63 -0.44 2.76
C VAL A 164 4.26 -0.69 3.40
N ASN A 165 3.21 -0.68 2.58
CA ASN A 165 1.82 -0.86 3.01
C ASN A 165 1.17 -1.98 2.19
N ALA A 166 1.34 -3.21 2.67
CA ALA A 166 0.76 -4.39 2.02
C ALA A 166 -0.78 -4.39 2.01
N ARG A 167 -1.43 -3.63 2.90
CA ARG A 167 -2.89 -3.60 3.05
C ARG A 167 -3.59 -2.62 2.12
N ALA A 168 -2.88 -1.62 1.60
CA ALA A 168 -3.47 -0.62 0.73
C ALA A 168 -4.09 -1.24 -0.53
N ASN A 169 -5.28 -0.77 -0.87
CA ASN A 169 -5.84 -0.94 -2.21
C ASN A 169 -5.25 0.12 -3.14
N ILE A 170 -4.98 -0.26 -4.39
CA ILE A 170 -4.32 0.61 -5.35
C ILE A 170 -5.15 0.62 -6.62
N ILE A 171 -5.52 1.83 -7.07
CA ILE A 171 -6.21 2.09 -8.33
C ILE A 171 -5.25 2.89 -9.21
N PHE A 172 -5.24 2.57 -10.50
CA PHE A 172 -4.57 3.35 -11.53
C PHE A 172 -5.63 4.04 -12.37
N GLU A 173 -5.48 5.34 -12.56
CA GLU A 173 -6.39 6.20 -13.30
C GLU A 173 -5.62 6.92 -14.41
N LEU A 174 -6.15 6.84 -15.63
CA LEU A 174 -5.58 7.48 -16.81
C LEU A 174 -5.76 9.00 -16.75
N GLU A 175 -5.05 9.73 -17.62
CA GLU A 175 -5.16 11.20 -17.73
C GLU A 175 -6.59 11.72 -18.01
N ASN A 176 -7.47 10.87 -18.55
CA ASN A 176 -8.88 11.19 -18.83
C ASN A 176 -9.83 10.87 -17.65
N GLY A 177 -9.33 10.36 -16.52
CA GLY A 177 -10.13 9.97 -15.36
C GLY A 177 -10.69 8.54 -15.40
N GLU A 178 -10.42 7.76 -16.46
CA GLU A 178 -10.86 6.37 -16.54
C GLU A 178 -9.92 5.45 -15.73
N ILE A 179 -10.50 4.44 -15.08
CA ILE A 179 -9.73 3.41 -14.37
C ILE A 179 -8.99 2.52 -15.38
N ASP A 180 -7.69 2.36 -15.19
CA ASP A 180 -6.85 1.46 -15.97
C ASP A 180 -6.81 0.05 -15.36
N ASP A 181 -7.79 -0.75 -15.76
CA ASP A 181 -7.91 -2.17 -15.38
C ASP A 181 -7.02 -3.11 -16.21
N SER A 182 -6.10 -2.60 -17.05
CA SER A 182 -5.22 -3.47 -17.81
C SER A 182 -4.32 -4.29 -16.88
N PRO A 183 -4.10 -5.58 -17.17
CA PRO A 183 -3.37 -6.48 -16.29
C PRO A 183 -1.92 -6.03 -16.10
N LEU A 184 -1.37 -6.28 -14.91
CA LEU A 184 0.03 -6.03 -14.63
C LEU A 184 0.90 -7.06 -15.36
N GLU A 185 1.88 -6.58 -16.12
CA GLU A 185 2.83 -7.43 -16.83
C GLU A 185 3.98 -7.86 -15.90
N LEU A 186 4.08 -9.16 -15.62
CA LEU A 186 5.17 -9.71 -14.80
C LEU A 186 6.48 -9.74 -15.60
N PRO A 187 7.64 -9.47 -14.97
CA PRO A 187 8.94 -9.51 -15.64
C PRO A 187 9.45 -10.93 -15.94
N PHE A 188 8.66 -11.95 -15.58
CA PHE A 188 8.94 -13.35 -15.79
C PHE A 188 7.71 -14.08 -16.34
N ASP A 189 7.95 -15.15 -17.10
CA ASP A 189 6.88 -15.97 -17.68
C ASP A 189 6.36 -17.00 -16.66
N ILE A 190 5.19 -16.72 -16.09
CA ILE A 190 4.50 -17.62 -15.16
C ILE A 190 4.01 -18.94 -15.80
N ASN A 191 3.97 -19.02 -17.14
CA ASN A 191 3.51 -20.21 -17.86
C ASN A 191 4.66 -21.17 -18.24
N SER A 192 5.91 -20.77 -17.99
CA SER A 192 7.06 -21.63 -18.20
C SER A 192 7.00 -22.90 -17.36
N LYS A 193 7.57 -24.00 -17.89
CA LYS A 193 7.58 -25.31 -17.22
C LYS A 193 8.26 -25.25 -15.84
N VAL A 194 9.32 -24.45 -15.76
CA VAL A 194 10.01 -24.04 -14.54
C VAL A 194 10.17 -22.53 -14.65
N ILE A 195 9.67 -21.79 -13.68
CA ILE A 195 9.78 -20.33 -13.63
C ILE A 195 11.15 -20.03 -12.99
N GLU A 196 12.00 -19.32 -13.73
CA GLU A 196 13.28 -18.83 -13.25
C GLU A 196 13.20 -17.32 -13.07
N PHE A 197 13.65 -16.83 -11.91
CA PHE A 197 13.61 -15.41 -11.57
C PHE A 197 15.01 -14.84 -11.70
N LYS A 198 15.14 -13.67 -12.32
CA LYS A 198 16.40 -12.92 -12.22
C LYS A 198 16.52 -12.39 -10.80
N ASP A 199 17.75 -12.11 -10.38
CA ASP A 199 18.01 -11.71 -9.00
C ASP A 199 17.26 -10.41 -8.64
N TYR A 200 17.10 -9.47 -9.57
CA TYR A 200 16.33 -8.25 -9.35
C TYR A 200 14.79 -8.45 -9.35
N ASP A 201 14.29 -9.57 -9.86
CA ASP A 201 12.84 -9.87 -9.91
C ASP A 201 12.31 -10.48 -8.60
N PHE A 202 13.18 -10.77 -7.62
CA PHE A 202 12.79 -11.45 -6.39
C PHE A 202 11.67 -10.70 -5.65
N GLY A 203 11.79 -9.38 -5.51
CA GLY A 203 10.80 -8.56 -4.79
C GLY A 203 9.44 -8.61 -5.47
N VAL A 204 9.42 -8.49 -6.81
CA VAL A 204 8.22 -8.58 -7.64
C VAL A 204 7.54 -9.94 -7.47
N TRP A 205 8.32 -11.02 -7.58
CA TRP A 205 7.81 -12.37 -7.40
C TRP A 205 7.24 -12.57 -5.99
N TYR A 206 7.97 -12.16 -4.96
CA TYR A 206 7.54 -12.32 -3.57
C TYR A 206 6.21 -11.60 -3.31
N LEU A 207 6.06 -10.36 -3.75
CA LEU A 207 4.82 -9.62 -3.58
C LEU A 207 3.66 -10.29 -4.34
N ASP A 208 3.85 -10.61 -5.63
CA ASP A 208 2.77 -11.20 -6.44
C ASP A 208 2.33 -12.60 -5.95
N VAL A 209 3.27 -13.46 -5.51
CA VAL A 209 2.93 -14.79 -4.96
C VAL A 209 2.22 -14.69 -3.61
N THR A 210 2.54 -13.70 -2.79
CA THR A 210 1.89 -13.51 -1.49
C THR A 210 0.49 -12.91 -1.59
N GLU A 211 0.25 -12.05 -2.59
CA GLU A 211 -1.08 -11.48 -2.85
C GLU A 211 -2.00 -12.44 -3.61
N SER A 212 -1.44 -13.19 -4.57
CA SER A 212 -2.19 -14.06 -5.48
C SER A 212 -1.61 -15.49 -5.53
N PRO A 213 -1.59 -16.21 -4.40
CA PRO A 213 -0.99 -17.55 -4.34
C PRO A 213 -1.66 -18.57 -5.28
N GLU A 214 -2.92 -18.36 -5.65
CA GLU A 214 -3.66 -19.17 -6.60
C GLU A 214 -3.04 -19.19 -8.01
N LYS A 215 -2.38 -18.11 -8.45
CA LYS A 215 -1.68 -18.06 -9.74
C LYS A 215 -0.51 -19.04 -9.80
N TYR A 216 0.04 -19.39 -8.64
CA TYR A 216 1.28 -20.16 -8.50
C TYR A 216 1.07 -21.61 -8.05
N GLU A 217 -0.15 -22.02 -7.74
CA GLU A 217 -0.43 -23.39 -7.29
C GLU A 217 0.08 -24.44 -8.28
N GLY A 218 0.94 -25.34 -7.82
CA GLY A 218 1.53 -26.41 -8.62
C GLY A 218 2.64 -25.97 -9.59
N LYS A 219 3.01 -24.68 -9.62
CA LYS A 219 4.08 -24.18 -10.49
C LYS A 219 5.45 -24.61 -9.99
N ASN A 220 6.32 -25.03 -10.90
CA ASN A 220 7.71 -25.32 -10.58
C ASN A 220 8.52 -24.02 -10.63
N ILE A 221 9.37 -23.81 -9.65
CA ILE A 221 10.24 -22.64 -9.57
C ILE A 221 11.69 -23.03 -9.37
N LYS A 222 12.57 -22.13 -9.80
CA LYS A 222 13.99 -22.12 -9.48
C LYS A 222 14.42 -20.72 -9.09
N ILE A 223 14.91 -20.56 -7.87
CA ILE A 223 15.16 -19.24 -7.30
C ILE A 223 16.31 -19.24 -6.29
N LYS A 224 17.02 -18.13 -6.20
CA LYS A 224 18.13 -17.91 -5.26
C LYS A 224 17.69 -17.04 -4.08
N GLY A 225 18.21 -17.36 -2.90
CA GLY A 225 17.89 -16.64 -1.68
C GLY A 225 18.62 -17.21 -0.48
N ILE A 226 18.25 -16.70 0.69
CA ILE A 226 18.80 -17.10 1.98
C ILE A 226 17.84 -18.10 2.61
N ALA A 227 18.36 -19.25 3.01
CA ALA A 227 17.66 -20.20 3.85
C ALA A 227 17.95 -19.92 5.34
N LEU A 228 16.90 -19.84 6.14
CA LEU A 228 16.92 -19.59 7.58
C LEU A 228 16.18 -20.71 8.31
N SER A 229 16.88 -21.39 9.21
CA SER A 229 16.26 -22.36 10.12
C SER A 229 15.97 -21.69 11.46
N HIS A 230 14.84 -22.02 12.09
CA HIS A 230 14.48 -21.51 13.42
C HIS A 230 14.11 -22.67 14.36
N PRO A 231 14.55 -22.69 15.64
CA PRO A 231 14.27 -23.80 16.56
C PRO A 231 12.78 -24.10 16.79
N LYS A 232 11.91 -23.10 16.60
CA LYS A 232 10.44 -23.26 16.69
C LYS A 232 9.79 -23.84 15.43
N TYR A 233 10.52 -23.94 14.31
CA TYR A 233 9.97 -24.53 13.10
C TYR A 233 9.86 -26.05 13.23
N PRO A 234 8.82 -26.67 12.64
CA PRO A 234 8.76 -28.12 12.52
C PRO A 234 10.00 -28.69 11.83
N LYS A 235 10.28 -29.98 12.06
CA LYS A 235 11.36 -30.68 11.35
C LYS A 235 11.18 -30.54 9.84
N ASN A 236 12.29 -30.28 9.15
CA ASN A 236 12.37 -30.10 7.69
C ASN A 236 11.58 -28.89 7.14
N VAL A 237 11.23 -27.94 8.00
CA VAL A 237 10.67 -26.64 7.61
C VAL A 237 11.70 -25.54 7.88
N PHE A 238 11.86 -24.66 6.91
CA PHE A 238 12.75 -23.50 7.00
C PHE A 238 12.13 -22.31 6.27
N ALA A 239 12.59 -21.10 6.55
CA ALA A 239 12.20 -19.92 5.79
C ALA A 239 13.20 -19.70 4.65
N PHE A 240 12.72 -19.37 3.46
CA PHE A 240 13.54 -19.01 2.31
C PHE A 240 13.14 -17.63 1.81
N GLY A 241 14.12 -16.76 1.61
CA GLY A 241 13.81 -15.38 1.27
C GLY A 241 15.02 -14.50 1.06
N ARG A 242 14.79 -13.19 0.95
CA ARG A 242 15.85 -12.18 0.88
C ARG A 242 15.56 -11.01 1.80
N ASN A 243 16.61 -10.32 2.22
CA ASN A 243 16.46 -9.08 2.96
C ASN A 243 16.04 -7.98 1.97
N ALA A 244 15.06 -7.16 2.35
CA ALA A 244 14.57 -6.05 1.55
C ALA A 244 14.64 -4.75 2.33
N MET A 245 15.03 -3.69 1.63
CA MET A 245 15.02 -2.33 2.13
C MET A 245 13.80 -1.61 1.55
N THR A 246 12.75 -1.45 2.35
CA THR A 246 11.47 -0.89 1.90
C THR A 246 11.46 0.64 1.98
N CYS A 247 11.88 1.19 3.13
CA CYS A 247 12.04 2.63 3.35
C CYS A 247 13.51 3.06 3.43
N CYS A 248 14.23 2.61 4.46
CA CYS A 248 15.63 2.94 4.75
C CYS A 248 16.40 1.73 5.33
N GLU A 249 17.70 1.90 5.62
CA GLU A 249 18.57 0.85 6.18
C GLU A 249 18.06 0.30 7.53
N ASP A 250 17.41 1.13 8.34
CA ASP A 250 16.86 0.72 9.63
C ASP A 250 15.61 -0.19 9.48
N ASP A 251 14.95 -0.16 8.31
CA ASP A 251 13.73 -0.92 7.99
C ASP A 251 14.01 -2.19 7.16
N ILE A 252 15.24 -2.71 7.20
CA ILE A 252 15.57 -3.97 6.50
C ILE A 252 14.77 -5.12 7.11
N SER A 253 13.91 -5.74 6.29
CA SER A 253 13.06 -6.86 6.67
C SER A 253 13.35 -8.10 5.82
N PHE A 254 13.09 -9.29 6.37
CA PHE A 254 13.26 -10.53 5.64
C PHE A 254 11.96 -10.91 4.92
N LEU A 255 11.96 -10.81 3.58
CA LEU A 255 10.86 -11.24 2.73
C LEU A 255 11.07 -12.71 2.36
N GLY A 256 10.28 -13.59 2.95
CA GLY A 256 10.45 -15.03 2.72
C GLY A 256 9.19 -15.85 2.89
N LEU A 257 9.18 -17.00 2.23
CA LEU A 257 8.15 -18.03 2.33
C LEU A 257 8.64 -19.19 3.17
N LEU A 258 7.71 -19.93 3.76
CA LEU A 258 8.03 -21.21 4.37
C LEU A 258 8.29 -22.27 3.29
N CYS A 259 9.32 -23.05 3.50
CA CYS A 259 9.72 -24.16 2.66
C CYS A 259 9.59 -25.47 3.44
N GLN A 260 9.02 -26.49 2.80
CA GLN A 260 8.93 -27.84 3.34
C GLN A 260 9.79 -28.78 2.51
N SER A 261 10.68 -29.53 3.17
CA SER A 261 11.52 -30.53 2.54
C SER A 261 11.17 -31.94 3.02
N ASN A 262 11.27 -32.92 2.12
CA ASN A 262 11.19 -34.34 2.48
C ASN A 262 12.55 -34.89 2.95
N LYS A 263 13.63 -34.14 2.73
CA LYS A 263 14.99 -34.48 3.19
C LYS A 263 15.28 -33.72 4.50
N THR A 264 16.15 -34.27 5.34
CA THR A 264 16.66 -33.53 6.50
C THR A 264 17.42 -32.31 6.02
N VAL A 265 16.95 -31.13 6.40
CA VAL A 265 17.59 -29.86 6.10
C VAL A 265 18.27 -29.37 7.36
N ASN A 266 19.56 -29.09 7.28
CA ASN A 266 20.34 -28.52 8.37
C ASN A 266 21.18 -27.37 7.82
N PHE A 267 20.56 -26.21 7.67
CA PHE A 267 21.27 -25.00 7.30
C PHE A 267 21.99 -24.45 8.53
N LYS A 268 23.23 -23.99 8.35
CA LYS A 268 23.84 -23.07 9.31
C LYS A 268 23.00 -21.79 9.29
N GLU A 269 22.83 -21.13 10.44
CA GLU A 269 21.80 -20.10 10.72
C GLU A 269 21.35 -19.22 9.54
N LYS A 270 22.27 -18.80 8.66
CA LYS A 270 21.97 -18.16 7.36
C LYS A 270 22.87 -18.72 6.24
N GLU A 271 22.29 -19.34 5.22
CA GLU A 271 23.03 -19.84 4.04
C GLU A 271 22.36 -19.42 2.73
N TRP A 272 23.17 -18.99 1.76
CA TRP A 272 22.70 -18.73 0.40
C TRP A 272 22.50 -20.05 -0.34
N VAL A 273 21.31 -20.22 -0.91
CA VAL A 273 20.93 -21.41 -1.64
C VAL A 273 20.19 -21.05 -2.92
N GLU A 274 20.32 -21.91 -3.92
CA GLU A 274 19.38 -21.97 -5.04
C GLU A 274 18.48 -23.18 -4.81
N ILE A 275 17.18 -22.96 -4.79
CA ILE A 275 16.18 -24.00 -4.57
C ILE A 275 15.45 -24.32 -5.88
N GLU A 276 15.08 -25.58 -6.03
CA GLU A 276 14.09 -26.04 -7.01
C GLU A 276 12.92 -26.65 -6.24
N GLY A 277 11.70 -26.20 -6.56
CA GLY A 277 10.52 -26.59 -5.78
C GLY A 277 9.22 -26.37 -6.51
N VAL A 278 8.12 -26.71 -5.83
CA VAL A 278 6.75 -26.50 -6.29
C VAL A 278 6.06 -25.56 -5.32
N ILE A 279 5.45 -24.49 -5.83
CA ILE A 279 4.64 -23.60 -5.00
C ILE A 279 3.30 -24.27 -4.73
N HIS A 280 2.90 -24.25 -3.47
CA HIS A 280 1.58 -24.65 -3.01
C HIS A 280 0.99 -23.57 -2.12
N LYS A 281 -0.31 -23.59 -1.90
CA LYS A 281 -1.00 -22.69 -0.99
C LYS A 281 -1.72 -23.46 0.11
N LYS A 282 -1.88 -22.80 1.26
CA LYS A 282 -2.63 -23.32 2.38
C LYS A 282 -3.49 -22.22 2.98
N PHE A 283 -4.79 -22.49 3.14
CA PHE A 283 -5.68 -21.60 3.86
C PHE A 283 -5.34 -21.61 5.36
N ILE A 284 -5.08 -20.45 5.93
CA ILE A 284 -4.80 -20.25 7.35
C ILE A 284 -6.00 -19.55 7.99
N SER A 285 -6.76 -20.29 8.79
CA SER A 285 -8.01 -19.78 9.39
C SER A 285 -7.78 -18.58 10.31
N GLN A 286 -6.64 -18.47 10.98
CA GLN A 286 -6.34 -17.31 11.83
C GLN A 286 -6.13 -16.03 11.01
N GLU A 287 -5.67 -16.14 9.78
CA GLU A 287 -5.41 -14.99 8.89
C GLU A 287 -6.49 -14.81 7.82
N GLN A 288 -7.47 -15.73 7.77
CA GLN A 288 -8.56 -15.76 6.78
C GLN A 288 -8.07 -15.61 5.33
N ARG A 289 -6.88 -16.14 5.03
CA ARG A 289 -6.27 -16.05 3.70
C ARG A 289 -5.49 -17.30 3.33
N GLU A 290 -5.25 -17.47 2.04
CA GLU A 290 -4.32 -18.46 1.51
C GLU A 290 -2.89 -17.93 1.63
N ILE A 291 -1.99 -18.76 2.17
CA ILE A 291 -0.57 -18.45 2.29
C ILE A 291 0.23 -19.39 1.39
N PRO A 292 1.12 -18.88 0.53
CA PRO A 292 1.99 -19.71 -0.29
C PRO A 292 3.12 -20.32 0.55
N PHE A 293 3.52 -21.52 0.18
CA PHE A 293 4.71 -22.21 0.69
C PHE A 293 5.36 -23.02 -0.44
N ILE A 294 6.64 -23.37 -0.28
CA ILE A 294 7.40 -24.08 -1.31
C ILE A 294 7.69 -25.51 -0.86
N ALA A 295 7.22 -26.49 -1.61
CA ALA A 295 7.64 -27.89 -1.46
C ALA A 295 8.97 -28.09 -2.21
N ILE A 296 10.04 -28.31 -1.46
CA ILE A 296 11.40 -28.41 -2.00
C ILE A 296 11.61 -29.76 -2.68
N LYS A 297 12.05 -29.71 -3.94
CA LYS A 297 12.52 -30.88 -4.70
C LYS A 297 14.02 -31.08 -4.51
N ASP A 298 14.78 -30.01 -4.67
CA ASP A 298 16.22 -30.00 -4.46
C ASP A 298 16.74 -28.62 -4.08
N TYR A 299 17.96 -28.55 -3.56
CA TYR A 299 18.65 -27.29 -3.30
C TYR A 299 20.15 -27.46 -3.44
N LYS A 300 20.84 -26.38 -3.80
CA LYS A 300 22.30 -26.29 -3.78
C LYS A 300 22.74 -25.07 -2.97
N VAL A 301 23.76 -25.24 -2.14
CA VAL A 301 24.42 -24.11 -1.48
C VAL A 301 25.23 -23.35 -2.53
N ILE A 302 25.09 -22.03 -2.53
CA ILE A 302 25.78 -21.14 -3.47
C ILE A 302 26.54 -20.07 -2.68
N ASN A 303 27.49 -19.41 -3.37
CA ASN A 303 28.03 -18.17 -2.84
C ASN A 303 26.94 -17.10 -2.83
N LYS A 304 27.13 -16.13 -1.94
CA LYS A 304 26.38 -14.87 -1.94
C LYS A 304 26.39 -14.25 -3.35
N ILE A 305 25.23 -13.76 -3.78
CA ILE A 305 25.05 -13.05 -5.05
C ILE A 305 25.45 -11.57 -4.91
N ASP A 306 25.69 -10.88 -6.04
CA ASP A 306 26.17 -9.49 -6.04
C ASP A 306 25.17 -8.52 -5.39
N ASP A 307 23.91 -8.56 -5.85
CA ASP A 307 22.82 -7.79 -5.25
C ASP A 307 22.17 -8.60 -4.13
N GLU A 308 22.54 -8.33 -2.88
CA GLU A 308 22.02 -9.10 -1.75
C GLU A 308 20.64 -8.62 -1.30
N LEU A 309 20.45 -7.30 -1.32
CA LEU A 309 19.24 -6.63 -0.87
C LEU A 309 18.26 -6.49 -2.03
N VAL A 310 16.98 -6.62 -1.69
CA VAL A 310 15.86 -6.29 -2.56
C VAL A 310 15.51 -4.83 -2.33
N TYR A 311 15.32 -4.09 -3.42
CA TYR A 311 14.91 -2.69 -3.39
C TYR A 311 13.56 -2.53 -4.09
N PHE A 312 12.75 -1.60 -3.57
CA PHE A 312 11.44 -1.24 -4.08
C PHE A 312 11.32 0.28 -4.26
#